data_AF-A0A927LRL7-F1
#
_entry.id   AF-A0A927LRL7-F1
#
_cell.length_a   1.000
_cell.length_b   1.000
_cell.length_c   1.000
_cell.angle_alpha   90.00
_cell.angle_beta   90.00
_cell.angle_gamma   90.00
#
_symmetry.space_group_name_H-M   'P 1'
#
loop_
_entity.id
_entity.type
_entity.pdbx_description
1 polymer ?
#
loop_
_entity_poly.entity_id
_entity_poly.type
_entity_poly.pdbx_seq_one_letter_code
_entity_poly.pdbx_strand_id
1 'polypeptide(L)'
;MADPNAVFEHQFWLQILGDHSQFIHSTLSSSESKDIEQSGQFIRQFDTLLERSRVPLDQAQLSELNHAAYQATIRLRAYKLNLLERNLLKSVKMNLTPTFLNHMVNELEEYVRILDELLAGKPVPHYPPLHHDLIWLSDAIYHATALSSDLDPTERQWIAKSKAFEKQFIDFYLKSVELAGYLRTMRSQYPSFIKFHQDVNLELTIFMAFLKELEELELNKELLSSLNPLMPDHMYREECYYLKKLAQSGEIPAPPCNPATPRVER
;
A
#
# COMPACT_ATOMS: atom_id res chain seq x y z
N MET A 1 -18.38 0.19 -22.59
CA MET A 1 -18.29 -0.17 -21.16
C MET A 1 -16.91 0.25 -20.71
N ALA A 2 -16.79 0.81 -19.50
CA ALA A 2 -15.49 1.14 -18.91
C ALA A 2 -14.58 -0.09 -18.83
N ASP A 3 -13.26 0.12 -18.95
CA ASP A 3 -12.25 -0.93 -18.78
C ASP A 3 -12.31 -1.46 -17.33
N PRO A 4 -12.65 -2.74 -17.11
CA PRO A 4 -12.77 -3.31 -15.76
C PRO A 4 -11.43 -3.31 -15.01
N ASN A 5 -10.28 -3.36 -15.70
CA ASN A 5 -8.98 -3.28 -15.04
C ASN A 5 -8.72 -1.87 -14.52
N ALA A 6 -9.03 -0.84 -15.31
CA ALA A 6 -8.91 0.55 -14.86
C ALA A 6 -9.82 0.85 -13.66
N VAL A 7 -11.07 0.35 -13.69
CA VAL A 7 -12.00 0.46 -12.57
C VAL A 7 -11.45 -0.23 -11.31
N PHE A 8 -10.88 -1.43 -11.45
CA PHE A 8 -10.23 -2.13 -10.35
C PHE A 8 -9.07 -1.33 -9.74
N GLU A 9 -8.19 -0.76 -10.56
CA GLU A 9 -7.08 0.07 -10.08
C GLU A 9 -7.60 1.29 -9.31
N HIS A 10 -8.65 1.95 -9.81
CA HIS A 10 -9.29 3.05 -9.08
C HIS A 10 -9.83 2.62 -7.72
N GLN A 11 -10.58 1.52 -7.66
CA GLN A 11 -11.20 1.07 -6.42
C GLN A 11 -10.15 0.72 -5.35
N PHE A 12 -9.04 0.10 -5.75
CA PHE A 12 -7.92 -0.15 -4.85
C PHE A 12 -7.23 1.15 -4.44
N TRP A 13 -6.66 1.89 -5.40
CA TRP A 13 -5.78 3.01 -5.10
C TRP A 13 -6.49 4.21 -4.46
N LEU A 14 -7.71 4.52 -4.86
CA LEU A 14 -8.45 5.63 -4.24
C LEU A 14 -8.76 5.34 -2.77
N GLN A 15 -9.01 4.08 -2.42
CA GLN A 15 -9.18 3.66 -1.03
C GLN A 15 -7.87 3.75 -0.26
N ILE A 16 -6.76 3.20 -0.79
CA ILE A 16 -5.42 3.29 -0.19
C ILE A 16 -4.99 4.76 0.05
N LEU A 17 -5.19 5.64 -0.93
CA LEU A 17 -4.86 7.06 -0.78
C LEU A 17 -5.82 7.80 0.17
N GLY A 18 -7.06 7.36 0.30
CA GLY A 18 -7.98 7.78 1.35
C GLY A 18 -7.48 7.40 2.74
N ASP A 19 -7.04 6.15 2.91
CA ASP A 19 -6.47 5.62 4.17
C ASP A 19 -5.23 6.41 4.57
N HIS A 20 -4.30 6.65 3.65
CA HIS A 20 -3.13 7.52 3.89
C HIS A 20 -3.50 8.90 4.39
N SER A 21 -4.53 9.49 3.78
CA SER A 21 -5.01 10.81 4.20
C SER A 21 -5.54 10.77 5.62
N GLN A 22 -6.20 9.67 6.01
CA GLN A 22 -6.69 9.45 7.37
C GLN A 22 -5.56 9.20 8.38
N PHE A 23 -4.56 8.39 8.04
CA PHE A 23 -3.39 8.15 8.90
C PHE A 23 -2.56 9.41 9.13
N ILE A 24 -2.36 10.21 8.08
CA ILE A 24 -1.69 11.51 8.21
C ILE A 24 -2.53 12.42 9.11
N HIS A 25 -3.84 12.52 8.87
CA HIS A 25 -4.72 13.37 9.67
C HIS A 25 -4.70 13.00 11.16
N SER A 26 -4.79 11.70 11.50
CA SER A 26 -4.88 11.23 12.89
C SER A 26 -3.56 11.36 13.67
N THR A 27 -2.43 11.44 12.97
CA THR A 27 -1.10 11.49 13.60
C THR A 27 -0.56 12.91 13.78
N LEU A 28 -1.19 13.92 13.17
CA LEU A 28 -0.80 15.32 13.31
C LEU A 28 -1.11 15.85 14.72
N SER A 29 -0.18 16.64 15.28
CA SER A 29 -0.44 17.39 16.50
C SER A 29 -1.54 18.42 16.27
N SER A 30 -2.37 18.68 17.29
CA SER A 30 -3.41 19.72 17.25
C SER A 30 -2.88 21.13 16.92
N SER A 31 -1.57 21.37 17.07
CA SER A 31 -0.92 22.61 16.68
C SER A 31 -0.69 22.76 15.16
N GLU A 32 -0.75 21.68 14.39
CA GLU A 32 -0.56 21.65 12.93
C GLU A 32 -1.90 21.88 12.19
N SER A 33 -2.63 22.93 12.56
CA SER A 33 -4.01 23.16 12.11
C SER A 33 -4.18 23.21 10.59
N LYS A 34 -3.20 23.75 9.86
CA LYS A 34 -3.20 23.81 8.40
C LYS A 34 -3.11 22.41 7.77
N ASP A 35 -2.22 21.56 8.30
CA ASP A 35 -2.04 20.19 7.80
C ASP A 35 -3.25 19.31 8.16
N ILE A 36 -3.87 19.55 9.33
CA ILE A 36 -5.14 18.90 9.71
C ILE A 36 -6.25 19.26 8.72
N GLU A 37 -6.40 20.55 8.40
CA GLU A 37 -7.40 20.97 7.40
C GLU A 37 -7.13 20.34 6.03
N GLN A 38 -5.88 20.39 5.58
CA GLN A 38 -5.49 19.86 4.27
C GLN A 38 -5.65 18.34 4.17
N SER A 39 -5.20 17.58 5.16
CA SER A 39 -5.42 16.13 5.20
C SER A 39 -6.91 15.78 5.24
N GLY A 40 -7.74 16.54 5.99
CA GLY A 40 -9.19 16.38 6.00
C GLY A 40 -9.85 16.63 4.63
N GLN A 41 -9.31 17.56 3.84
CA GLN A 41 -9.75 17.78 2.45
C GLN A 41 -9.40 16.57 1.56
N PHE A 42 -8.20 16.00 1.71
CA PHE A 42 -7.80 14.81 0.96
C PHE A 42 -8.67 13.60 1.29
N ILE A 43 -9.00 13.35 2.57
CA ILE A 43 -9.92 12.28 2.98
C ILE A 43 -11.23 12.39 2.19
N ARG A 44 -11.91 13.54 2.27
CA ARG A 44 -13.18 13.76 1.55
C ARG A 44 -13.04 13.60 0.04
N GLN A 45 -11.93 14.07 -0.52
CA GLN A 45 -11.67 14.00 -1.95
C GLN A 45 -11.51 12.55 -2.43
N PHE A 46 -10.68 11.76 -1.76
CA PHE A 46 -10.45 10.36 -2.14
C PHE A 46 -11.68 9.49 -1.88
N ASP A 47 -12.41 9.71 -0.78
CA ASP A 47 -13.69 9.02 -0.53
C ASP A 47 -14.72 9.32 -1.63
N THR A 48 -14.85 10.59 -2.05
CA THR A 48 -15.76 10.97 -3.15
C THR A 48 -15.37 10.29 -4.47
N LEU A 49 -14.08 10.22 -4.78
CA LEU A 49 -13.59 9.56 -5.99
C LEU A 49 -13.79 8.04 -5.92
N LEU A 50 -13.56 7.44 -4.75
CA LEU A 50 -13.77 6.01 -4.51
C LEU A 50 -15.23 5.63 -4.73
N GLU A 51 -16.17 6.39 -4.17
CA GLU A 51 -17.61 6.14 -4.37
C GLU A 51 -18.01 6.26 -5.84
N ARG A 52 -17.44 7.23 -6.57
CA ARG A 52 -17.61 7.30 -8.03
C ARG A 52 -17.07 6.09 -8.77
N SER A 53 -15.98 5.47 -8.30
CA SER A 53 -15.41 4.26 -8.93
C SER A 53 -16.22 2.99 -8.65
N ARG A 54 -17.14 3.01 -7.67
CA ARG A 54 -17.96 1.87 -7.26
C ARG A 54 -19.30 1.78 -7.99
N VAL A 55 -19.72 2.83 -8.68
CA VAL A 55 -20.91 2.81 -9.54
C VAL A 55 -20.55 2.39 -10.97
N PRO A 56 -21.49 1.82 -11.76
CA PRO A 56 -21.23 1.51 -13.17
C PRO A 56 -20.82 2.76 -13.96
N LEU A 57 -19.70 2.67 -14.67
CA LEU A 57 -19.15 3.77 -15.48
C LEU A 57 -19.22 3.45 -16.98
N ASP A 58 -19.53 4.47 -17.77
CA ASP A 58 -19.21 4.49 -19.20
C ASP A 58 -17.77 5.01 -19.46
N GLN A 59 -17.37 5.06 -20.72
CA GLN A 59 -16.01 5.47 -21.10
C GLN A 59 -15.72 6.95 -20.81
N ALA A 60 -16.72 7.82 -20.97
CA ALA A 60 -16.57 9.25 -20.69
C ALA A 60 -16.42 9.48 -19.18
N GLN A 61 -17.26 8.83 -18.38
CA GLN A 61 -17.20 8.90 -16.93
C GLN A 61 -15.89 8.31 -16.37
N LEU A 62 -15.38 7.21 -16.94
CA LEU A 62 -14.06 6.67 -16.59
C LEU A 62 -12.95 7.67 -16.95
N SER A 63 -13.00 8.30 -18.12
CA SER A 63 -12.01 9.33 -18.50
C SER A 63 -12.03 10.52 -17.52
N GLU A 64 -13.20 10.99 -17.12
CA GLU A 64 -13.33 12.03 -16.10
C GLU A 64 -12.76 11.60 -14.75
N LEU A 65 -12.99 10.33 -14.36
CA LEU A 65 -12.43 9.76 -13.14
C LEU A 65 -10.90 9.69 -13.22
N ASN A 66 -10.31 9.24 -14.34
CA ASN A 66 -8.86 9.23 -14.56
C ASN A 66 -8.25 10.61 -14.30
N HIS A 67 -8.81 11.65 -14.93
CA HIS A 67 -8.31 13.02 -14.79
C HIS A 67 -8.46 13.52 -13.35
N ALA A 68 -9.60 13.30 -12.72
CA ALA A 68 -9.84 13.75 -11.35
C ALA A 68 -8.92 13.03 -10.34
N ALA A 69 -8.76 11.72 -10.50
CA ALA A 69 -7.85 10.89 -9.70
C ALA A 69 -6.40 11.34 -9.86
N TYR A 70 -5.94 11.60 -11.08
CA TYR A 70 -4.59 12.11 -11.35
C TYR A 70 -4.32 13.43 -10.64
N GLN A 71 -5.22 14.40 -10.80
CA GLN A 71 -5.06 15.71 -10.17
C GLN A 71 -5.05 15.62 -8.63
N ALA A 72 -5.90 14.79 -8.04
CA ALA A 72 -5.89 14.54 -6.59
C ALA A 72 -4.60 13.86 -6.13
N THR A 73 -4.14 12.86 -6.87
CA THR A 73 -2.95 12.06 -6.57
C THR A 73 -1.67 12.90 -6.63
N ILE A 74 -1.50 13.75 -7.66
CA ILE A 74 -0.35 14.65 -7.77
C ILE A 74 -0.33 15.68 -6.64
N ARG A 75 -1.50 16.22 -6.24
CA ARG A 75 -1.58 17.12 -5.08
C ARG A 75 -1.22 16.40 -3.77
N LEU A 76 -1.71 15.18 -3.58
CA LEU A 76 -1.36 14.37 -2.40
C LEU A 76 0.14 14.04 -2.38
N ARG A 77 0.75 13.75 -3.54
CA ARG A 77 2.20 13.55 -3.66
C ARG A 77 2.99 14.75 -3.16
N ALA A 78 2.65 15.95 -3.65
CA ALA A 78 3.30 17.19 -3.25
C ALA A 78 3.15 17.44 -1.74
N TYR A 79 1.96 17.15 -1.19
CA TYR A 79 1.69 17.25 0.23
C TYR A 79 2.53 16.26 1.06
N LYS A 80 2.54 14.97 0.70
CA LYS A 80 3.35 13.93 1.38
C LYS A 80 4.84 14.28 1.37
N LEU A 81 5.38 14.75 0.24
CA LEU A 81 6.78 15.17 0.13
C LEU A 81 7.08 16.41 0.97
N ASN A 82 6.16 17.37 1.05
CA ASN A 82 6.32 18.53 1.94
C ASN A 82 6.31 18.12 3.42
N LEU A 83 5.42 17.21 3.83
CA LEU A 83 5.42 16.65 5.19
C LEU A 83 6.72 15.90 5.47
N LEU A 84 7.20 15.10 4.52
CA LEU A 84 8.46 14.38 4.66
C LEU A 84 9.64 15.33 4.89
N GLU A 85 9.78 16.37 4.06
CA GLU A 85 10.79 17.41 4.24
C GLU A 85 10.70 18.06 5.62
N ARG A 86 9.50 18.50 6.03
CA ARG A 86 9.29 19.11 7.34
C ARG A 86 9.55 18.14 8.49
N ASN A 87 9.25 16.85 8.32
CA ASN A 87 9.52 15.81 9.33
C ASN A 87 11.03 15.57 9.51
N LEU A 88 11.78 15.56 8.39
CA LEU A 88 13.23 15.48 8.39
C LEU A 88 13.87 16.71 9.05
N LEU A 89 13.31 17.91 8.82
CA LEU A 89 13.75 19.16 9.42
C LEU A 89 13.17 19.44 10.82
N LYS A 90 12.35 18.52 11.36
CA LYS A 90 11.66 18.67 12.66
C LYS A 90 10.81 19.94 12.77
N SER A 91 10.18 20.34 11.66
CA SER A 91 9.30 21.51 11.52
C SER A 91 7.82 21.14 11.28
N VAL A 92 7.46 19.89 11.55
CA VAL A 92 6.07 19.40 11.71
C VAL A 92 6.02 18.44 12.88
N LYS A 93 4.99 18.55 13.72
CA LYS A 93 4.74 17.64 14.84
C LYS A 93 3.71 16.60 14.46
N MET A 94 4.16 15.36 14.27
CA MET A 94 3.31 14.22 13.97
C MET A 94 3.90 12.90 14.45
N ASN A 95 3.07 11.88 14.58
CA ASN A 95 3.44 10.53 14.97
C ASN A 95 3.63 9.56 13.77
N LEU A 96 4.01 10.07 12.60
CA LEU A 96 4.54 9.24 11.51
C LEU A 96 6.03 9.47 11.35
N THR A 97 6.76 8.40 11.06
CA THR A 97 8.20 8.48 10.78
C THR A 97 8.46 8.87 9.33
N PRO A 98 9.66 9.40 9.00
CA PRO A 98 10.03 9.71 7.62
C PRO A 98 9.89 8.52 6.66
N THR A 99 10.28 7.32 7.09
CA THR A 99 10.19 6.12 6.23
C THR A 99 8.75 5.73 5.95
N PHE A 100 7.83 5.86 6.93
CA PHE A 100 6.39 5.67 6.70
C PHE A 100 5.90 6.59 5.57
N LEU A 101 6.19 7.89 5.67
CA LEU A 101 5.80 8.86 4.66
C LEU A 101 6.44 8.59 3.31
N ASN A 102 7.67 8.09 3.28
CA ASN A 102 8.36 7.72 2.05
C ASN A 102 7.70 6.52 1.36
N HIS A 103 7.29 5.49 2.10
CA HIS A 103 6.60 4.32 1.54
C HIS A 103 5.25 4.71 0.94
N MET A 104 4.48 5.52 1.68
CA MET A 104 3.28 6.17 1.19
C MET A 104 3.48 6.96 -0.12
N VAL A 105 4.68 7.48 -0.39
CA VAL A 105 5.03 8.13 -1.65
C VAL A 105 5.35 7.10 -2.74
N ASN A 106 6.13 6.05 -2.42
CA ASN A 106 6.42 4.95 -3.36
C ASN A 106 5.14 4.33 -3.91
N GLU A 107 4.21 3.96 -3.03
CA GLU A 107 2.89 3.40 -3.38
C GLU A 107 2.10 4.37 -4.26
N LEU A 108 2.05 5.65 -3.87
CA LEU A 108 1.33 6.66 -4.64
C LEU A 108 1.92 6.83 -6.05
N GLU A 109 3.25 6.76 -6.19
CA GLU A 109 3.92 6.86 -7.48
C GLU A 109 3.60 5.68 -8.40
N GLU A 110 3.31 4.50 -7.85
CA GLU A 110 2.78 3.38 -8.65
C GLU A 110 1.43 3.71 -9.27
N TYR A 111 0.53 4.34 -8.50
CA TYR A 111 -0.75 4.77 -9.04
C TYR A 111 -0.60 5.89 -10.08
N VAL A 112 0.34 6.82 -9.89
CA VAL A 112 0.64 7.86 -10.88
C VAL A 112 1.07 7.23 -12.21
N ARG A 113 1.94 6.23 -12.20
CA ARG A 113 2.37 5.53 -13.43
C ARG A 113 1.19 4.87 -14.15
N ILE A 114 0.25 4.28 -13.41
CA ILE A 114 -0.97 3.69 -13.98
C ILE A 114 -1.83 4.79 -14.61
N LEU A 115 -2.06 5.89 -13.89
CA LEU A 115 -2.88 7.00 -14.37
C LEU A 115 -2.27 7.69 -15.59
N ASP A 116 -0.95 7.85 -15.66
CA ASP A 116 -0.27 8.43 -16.83
C ASP A 116 -0.57 7.61 -18.11
N GLU A 117 -0.53 6.27 -18.03
CA GLU A 117 -0.86 5.41 -19.16
C GLU A 117 -2.36 5.47 -19.51
N LEU A 118 -3.25 5.46 -18.50
CA LEU A 118 -4.69 5.59 -18.71
C LEU A 118 -5.07 6.94 -19.36
N LEU A 119 -4.42 8.03 -18.96
CA LEU A 119 -4.61 9.36 -19.56
C LEU A 119 -4.05 9.45 -20.98
N ALA A 120 -3.02 8.67 -21.30
CA ALA A 120 -2.52 8.50 -22.66
C ALA A 120 -3.44 7.60 -23.53
N GLY A 121 -4.57 7.13 -23.00
CA GLY A 121 -5.51 6.25 -23.70
C GLY A 121 -5.02 4.81 -23.84
N LYS A 122 -4.01 4.42 -23.04
CA LYS A 122 -3.46 3.07 -23.02
C LYS A 122 -4.11 2.24 -21.90
N PRO A 123 -4.07 0.90 -21.97
CA PRO A 123 -4.56 0.05 -20.88
C PRO A 123 -3.69 0.19 -19.63
N VAL A 124 -4.17 -0.36 -18.51
CA VAL A 124 -3.38 -0.50 -17.28
C VAL A 124 -2.04 -1.19 -17.61
N PRO A 125 -0.89 -0.59 -17.22
CA PRO A 125 0.41 -1.13 -17.57
C PRO A 125 0.67 -2.47 -16.88
N HIS A 126 1.41 -3.34 -17.57
CA HIS A 126 1.93 -4.59 -17.02
C HIS A 126 3.43 -4.45 -16.78
N TYR A 127 3.86 -4.77 -15.56
CA TYR A 127 5.26 -4.75 -15.17
C TYR A 127 5.80 -6.17 -14.95
N PRO A 128 7.11 -6.38 -15.13
CA PRO A 128 7.75 -7.63 -14.73
C PRO A 128 7.60 -7.87 -13.22
N PRO A 129 7.57 -9.12 -12.74
CA PRO A 129 7.40 -9.44 -11.31
C PRO A 129 8.35 -8.68 -10.37
N LEU A 130 9.63 -8.56 -10.74
CA LEU A 130 10.63 -7.86 -9.93
C LEU A 130 10.37 -6.37 -9.73
N HIS A 131 9.63 -5.73 -10.63
CA HIS A 131 9.17 -4.35 -10.41
C HIS A 131 8.31 -4.29 -9.14
N HIS A 132 7.39 -5.25 -9.00
CA HIS A 132 6.55 -5.37 -7.82
C HIS A 132 7.37 -5.78 -6.59
N ASP A 133 8.27 -6.76 -6.73
CA ASP A 133 9.09 -7.24 -5.61
C ASP A 133 9.94 -6.13 -4.98
N LEU A 134 10.52 -5.23 -5.78
CA LEU A 134 11.36 -4.15 -5.28
C LEU A 134 10.58 -3.06 -4.53
N ILE A 135 9.29 -2.92 -4.78
CA ILE A 135 8.43 -1.94 -4.11
C ILE A 135 7.78 -2.59 -2.90
N TRP A 136 7.05 -3.69 -3.12
CA TRP A 136 6.17 -4.29 -2.11
C TRP A 136 6.91 -5.11 -1.06
N LEU A 137 8.11 -5.66 -1.33
CA LEU A 137 8.91 -6.26 -0.26
C LEU A 137 9.49 -5.18 0.66
N SER A 138 9.93 -4.04 0.09
CA SER A 138 10.35 -2.91 0.91
C SER A 138 9.21 -2.45 1.80
N ASP A 139 8.01 -2.37 1.24
CA ASP A 139 6.79 -2.00 1.93
C ASP A 139 6.44 -2.97 3.09
N ALA A 140 6.37 -4.28 2.80
CA ALA A 140 6.08 -5.32 3.78
C ALA A 140 7.10 -5.36 4.95
N ILE A 141 8.39 -5.08 4.71
CA ILE A 141 9.40 -4.90 5.78
C ILE A 141 8.93 -3.83 6.76
N TYR A 142 8.49 -2.70 6.22
CA TYR A 142 8.13 -1.55 7.01
C TYR A 142 6.77 -1.73 7.68
N HIS A 143 5.80 -2.41 7.06
CA HIS A 143 4.58 -2.86 7.73
C HIS A 143 4.88 -3.68 8.97
N ALA A 144 5.71 -4.72 8.85
CA ALA A 144 6.12 -5.54 9.97
C ALA A 144 6.86 -4.72 11.06
N THR A 145 7.71 -3.78 10.65
CA THR A 145 8.44 -2.89 11.57
C THR A 145 7.49 -1.96 12.34
N ALA A 146 6.55 -1.32 11.64
CA ALA A 146 5.57 -0.40 12.21
C ALA A 146 4.68 -1.10 13.24
N LEU A 147 4.16 -2.29 12.89
CA LEU A 147 3.38 -3.10 13.82
C LEU A 147 4.17 -3.41 15.10
N SER A 148 5.44 -3.80 14.99
CA SER A 148 6.25 -4.09 16.17
C SER A 148 6.51 -2.87 17.06
N SER A 149 6.45 -1.66 16.49
CA SER A 149 6.75 -0.39 17.16
C SER A 149 5.52 0.21 17.86
N ASP A 150 4.33 -0.05 17.33
CA ASP A 150 3.06 0.49 17.85
C ASP A 150 2.40 -0.43 18.89
N LEU A 151 2.89 -1.66 19.04
CA LEU A 151 2.47 -2.59 20.09
C LEU A 151 3.03 -2.18 21.46
N ASP A 152 2.22 -2.35 22.51
CA ASP A 152 2.66 -2.13 23.89
C ASP A 152 3.83 -3.09 24.23
N PRO A 153 4.88 -2.66 24.97
CA PRO A 153 6.00 -3.52 25.33
C PRO A 153 5.64 -4.81 26.08
N THR A 154 4.43 -4.91 26.63
CA THR A 154 3.91 -6.14 27.25
C THR A 154 3.44 -7.19 26.22
N GLU A 155 3.13 -6.79 24.98
CA GLU A 155 2.71 -7.65 23.86
C GLU A 155 3.90 -8.37 23.19
N ARG A 156 4.77 -8.96 24.02
CA ARG A 156 6.07 -9.52 23.60
C ARG A 156 5.96 -10.57 22.50
N GLN A 157 4.89 -11.37 22.53
CA GLN A 157 4.68 -12.42 21.53
C GLN A 157 4.36 -11.82 20.15
N TRP A 158 3.49 -10.81 20.09
CA TRP A 158 3.11 -10.13 18.85
C TRP A 158 4.28 -9.34 18.27
N ILE A 159 5.03 -8.64 19.13
CA ILE A 159 6.27 -7.94 18.74
C ILE A 159 7.28 -8.93 18.13
N ALA A 160 7.46 -10.10 18.74
CA ALA A 160 8.38 -11.12 18.23
C ALA A 160 7.94 -11.69 16.88
N LYS A 161 6.63 -11.91 16.68
CA LYS A 161 6.07 -12.33 15.39
C LYS A 161 6.33 -11.26 14.30
N SER A 162 6.02 -10.00 14.57
CA SER A 162 6.27 -8.90 13.63
C SER A 162 7.74 -8.80 13.23
N LYS A 163 8.67 -8.89 14.19
CA LYS A 163 10.13 -8.87 13.89
C LYS A 163 10.61 -10.08 13.09
N ALA A 164 9.94 -11.23 13.22
CA ALA A 164 10.25 -12.39 12.39
C ALA A 164 9.87 -12.15 10.93
N PHE A 165 8.70 -11.57 10.67
CA PHE A 165 8.29 -11.15 9.33
C PHE A 165 9.22 -10.09 8.74
N GLU A 166 9.54 -9.05 9.50
CA GLU A 166 10.50 -8.00 9.10
C GLU A 166 11.80 -8.64 8.59
N LYS A 167 12.38 -9.56 9.35
CA LYS A 167 13.60 -10.26 8.97
C LYS A 167 13.44 -11.03 7.65
N GLN A 168 12.33 -11.77 7.48
CA GLN A 168 12.11 -12.55 6.26
C GLN A 168 11.93 -11.65 5.03
N PHE A 169 11.18 -10.55 5.16
CA PHE A 169 11.01 -9.61 4.07
C PHE A 169 12.31 -8.88 3.71
N ILE A 170 13.19 -8.59 4.68
CA ILE A 170 14.54 -8.08 4.42
C ILE A 170 15.33 -9.09 3.57
N ASP A 171 15.32 -10.37 3.95
CA ASP A 171 16.03 -11.43 3.23
C ASP A 171 15.48 -11.57 1.79
N PHE A 172 14.16 -11.48 1.60
CA PHE A 172 13.55 -11.49 0.27
C PHE A 172 13.89 -10.25 -0.56
N TYR A 173 13.87 -9.05 0.04
CA TYR A 173 14.21 -7.81 -0.66
C TYR A 173 15.66 -7.83 -1.15
N LEU A 174 16.61 -8.24 -0.31
CA LEU A 174 18.01 -8.37 -0.73
C LEU A 174 18.17 -9.39 -1.87
N LYS A 175 17.41 -10.49 -1.83
CA LYS A 175 17.40 -11.47 -2.91
C LYS A 175 16.79 -10.90 -4.19
N SER A 176 15.72 -10.10 -4.13
CA SER A 176 15.08 -9.51 -5.31
C SER A 176 16.00 -8.52 -6.03
N VAL A 177 16.81 -7.76 -5.28
CA VAL A 177 17.85 -6.87 -5.83
C VAL A 177 18.85 -7.65 -6.68
N GLU A 178 19.36 -8.78 -6.18
CA GLU A 178 20.30 -9.62 -6.94
C GLU A 178 19.63 -10.31 -8.14
N LEU A 179 18.39 -10.78 -7.99
CA LEU A 179 17.61 -11.36 -9.09
C LEU A 179 17.40 -10.35 -10.22
N ALA A 180 17.15 -9.07 -9.90
CA ALA A 180 17.08 -8.00 -10.91
C ALA A 180 18.41 -7.84 -11.66
N GLY A 181 19.52 -7.96 -10.95
CA GLY A 181 20.86 -8.02 -11.55
C GLY A 181 21.05 -9.18 -12.52
N TYR A 182 20.45 -10.35 -12.27
CA TYR A 182 20.59 -11.54 -13.12
C TYR A 182 19.84 -11.42 -14.45
N LEU A 183 18.80 -10.58 -14.54
CA LEU A 183 18.08 -10.35 -15.79
C LEU A 183 18.93 -9.71 -16.90
N ARG A 184 20.10 -9.14 -16.58
CA ARG A 184 21.09 -8.64 -17.56
C ARG A 184 21.65 -9.74 -18.48
N THR A 185 21.46 -11.00 -18.14
CA THR A 185 21.75 -12.15 -19.01
C THR A 185 20.77 -12.31 -20.16
N MET A 186 19.73 -11.46 -20.24
CA MET A 186 18.63 -11.53 -21.21
C MET A 186 17.78 -12.79 -21.10
N ARG A 187 17.79 -13.44 -19.93
CA ARG A 187 16.86 -14.51 -19.56
C ARG A 187 15.88 -14.01 -18.52
N SER A 188 14.59 -14.14 -18.83
CA SER A 188 13.50 -13.68 -17.98
C SER A 188 13.08 -14.68 -16.91
N GLN A 189 13.49 -15.95 -17.01
CA GLN A 189 13.04 -16.99 -16.08
C GLN A 189 14.15 -17.96 -15.69
N TYR A 190 14.18 -18.29 -14.39
CA TYR A 190 15.07 -19.26 -13.79
C TYR A 190 14.31 -20.14 -12.80
N PRO A 191 14.71 -21.40 -12.58
CA PRO A 191 14.11 -22.22 -11.52
C PRO A 191 14.18 -21.56 -10.13
N SER A 192 15.27 -20.82 -9.85
CA SER A 192 15.42 -20.04 -8.62
C SER A 192 14.46 -18.86 -8.51
N PHE A 193 14.00 -18.32 -9.65
CA PHE A 193 13.02 -17.24 -9.72
C PHE A 193 11.62 -17.76 -9.36
N ILE A 194 11.22 -18.88 -9.97
CA ILE A 194 9.96 -19.57 -9.65
C ILE A 194 9.93 -19.94 -8.16
N LYS A 195 11.02 -20.50 -7.63
CA LYS A 195 11.12 -20.84 -6.20
C LYS A 195 11.03 -19.59 -5.32
N PHE A 196 11.66 -18.49 -5.72
CA PHE A 196 11.59 -17.23 -4.99
C PHE A 196 10.15 -16.73 -4.85
N HIS A 197 9.36 -16.70 -5.93
CA HIS A 197 7.96 -16.26 -5.86
C HIS A 197 7.05 -17.23 -5.11
N GLN A 198 7.35 -18.54 -5.13
CA GLN A 198 6.66 -19.51 -4.26
C GLN A 198 6.90 -19.21 -2.78
N ASP A 199 8.14 -18.86 -2.41
CA ASP A 199 8.51 -18.54 -1.03
C ASP A 199 7.87 -17.23 -0.58
N VAL A 200 7.92 -16.19 -1.43
CA VAL A 200 7.26 -14.89 -1.18
C VAL A 200 5.76 -15.07 -1.02
N ASN A 201 5.10 -15.84 -1.89
CA ASN A 201 3.67 -16.11 -1.79
C ASN A 201 3.29 -16.81 -0.47
N LEU A 202 4.07 -17.80 -0.05
CA LEU A 202 3.83 -18.48 1.20
C LEU A 202 3.96 -17.51 2.40
N GLU A 203 5.04 -16.74 2.45
CA GLU A 203 5.28 -15.82 3.58
C GLU A 203 4.22 -14.72 3.65
N LEU A 204 3.86 -14.10 2.52
CA LEU A 204 2.81 -13.10 2.48
C LEU A 204 1.45 -13.67 2.85
N THR A 205 1.14 -14.91 2.47
CA THR A 205 -0.10 -15.57 2.90
C THR A 205 -0.16 -15.69 4.42
N ILE A 206 0.96 -16.04 5.06
CA ILE A 206 1.06 -16.15 6.52
C ILE A 206 0.99 -14.76 7.16
N PHE A 207 1.65 -13.76 6.58
CA PHE A 207 1.64 -12.39 7.06
C PHE A 207 0.25 -11.76 6.97
N MET A 208 -0.48 -11.99 5.87
CA MET A 208 -1.87 -11.56 5.72
C MET A 208 -2.80 -12.18 6.75
N ALA A 209 -2.61 -13.45 7.10
CA ALA A 209 -3.36 -14.09 8.19
C ALA A 209 -3.03 -13.44 9.54
N PHE A 210 -1.76 -13.09 9.78
CA PHE A 210 -1.33 -12.36 10.95
C PHE A 210 -1.93 -10.94 11.02
N LEU A 211 -1.99 -10.21 9.92
CA LEU A 211 -2.64 -8.90 9.84
C LEU A 211 -4.13 -8.98 10.20
N LYS A 212 -4.84 -9.99 9.68
CA LYS A 212 -6.25 -10.23 10.05
C LYS A 212 -6.41 -10.59 11.52
N GLU A 213 -5.49 -11.35 12.10
CA GLU A 213 -5.50 -11.64 13.54
C GLU A 213 -5.32 -10.37 14.37
N LEU A 214 -4.36 -9.50 14.01
CA LEU A 214 -4.17 -8.22 14.68
C LEU A 214 -5.37 -7.28 14.54
N GLU A 215 -5.96 -7.21 13.35
CA GLU A 215 -7.19 -6.46 13.11
C GLU A 215 -8.27 -6.93 14.09
N GLU A 216 -8.60 -8.21 14.13
CA GLU A 216 -9.64 -8.74 15.03
C GLU A 216 -9.35 -8.47 16.52
N LEU A 217 -8.09 -8.57 16.95
CA LEU A 217 -7.73 -8.27 18.34
C LEU A 217 -7.90 -6.77 18.68
N GLU A 218 -7.51 -5.87 17.76
CA GLU A 218 -7.75 -4.43 17.90
C GLU A 218 -9.25 -4.11 17.94
N LEU A 219 -10.00 -4.75 17.04
CA LEU A 219 -11.45 -4.64 16.97
C LEU A 219 -12.10 -5.11 18.30
N ASN A 220 -11.60 -6.16 18.93
CA ASN A 220 -12.15 -6.69 20.18
C ASN A 220 -11.56 -6.03 21.44
N LYS A 221 -10.63 -5.08 21.29
CA LYS A 221 -9.91 -4.41 22.40
C LYS A 221 -9.10 -5.40 23.25
N GLU A 222 -8.59 -6.45 22.62
CA GLU A 222 -7.83 -7.53 23.24
C GLU A 222 -6.31 -7.34 23.08
N LEU A 223 -5.88 -6.47 22.15
CA LEU A 223 -4.48 -6.11 21.91
C LEU A 223 -4.17 -4.76 22.55
N LEU A 224 -3.07 -4.69 23.30
CA LEU A 224 -2.55 -3.44 23.84
C LEU A 224 -1.64 -2.78 22.81
N SER A 225 -2.08 -1.69 22.18
CA SER A 225 -1.29 -0.97 21.18
C SER A 225 -1.75 0.48 21.00
N SER A 226 -1.03 1.23 20.16
CA SER A 226 -1.50 2.51 19.58
C SER A 226 -2.02 2.38 18.15
N LEU A 227 -2.20 1.15 17.65
CA LEU A 227 -2.68 0.89 16.30
C LEU A 227 -4.14 1.34 16.15
N ASN A 228 -4.46 1.79 14.94
CA ASN A 228 -5.85 1.90 14.49
C ASN A 228 -6.19 0.58 13.78
N PRO A 229 -7.35 -0.06 14.03
CA PRO A 229 -7.75 -1.28 13.31
C PRO A 229 -7.75 -1.16 11.78
N LEU A 230 -7.91 0.06 11.24
CA LEU A 230 -7.77 0.33 9.80
C LEU A 230 -6.36 0.05 9.28
N MET A 231 -5.32 0.18 10.11
CA MET A 231 -3.93 -0.04 9.70
C MET A 231 -3.65 -1.49 9.27
N PRO A 232 -3.95 -2.54 10.08
CA PRO A 232 -3.76 -3.92 9.63
C PRO A 232 -4.67 -4.29 8.44
N ASP A 233 -5.88 -3.75 8.34
CA ASP A 233 -6.75 -3.94 7.17
C ASP A 233 -6.14 -3.32 5.90
N HIS A 234 -5.59 -2.10 6.01
CA HIS A 234 -4.90 -1.40 4.94
C HIS A 234 -3.69 -2.20 4.44
N MET A 235 -2.78 -2.57 5.34
CA MET A 235 -1.61 -3.40 5.03
C MET A 235 -2.06 -4.70 4.34
N TYR A 236 -3.11 -5.37 4.86
CA TYR A 236 -3.63 -6.62 4.28
C TYR A 236 -4.07 -6.45 2.82
N ARG A 237 -4.75 -5.34 2.50
CA ARG A 237 -5.21 -5.05 1.13
C ARG A 237 -4.03 -4.79 0.20
N GLU A 238 -2.96 -4.18 0.67
CA GLU A 238 -1.72 -3.97 -0.10
C GLU A 238 -0.97 -5.27 -0.36
N GLU A 239 -0.80 -6.13 0.65
CA GLU A 239 -0.19 -7.45 0.45
C GLU A 239 -1.02 -8.31 -0.52
N CYS A 240 -2.35 -8.23 -0.42
CA CYS A 240 -3.25 -8.88 -1.36
C CYS A 240 -3.09 -8.34 -2.80
N TYR A 241 -2.89 -7.01 -2.94
CA TYR A 241 -2.64 -6.38 -4.23
C TYR A 241 -1.31 -6.84 -4.82
N TYR A 242 -0.26 -6.91 -4.01
CA TYR A 242 1.04 -7.43 -4.42
C TYR A 242 0.94 -8.88 -4.92
N LEU A 243 0.31 -9.80 -4.16
CA LEU A 243 0.09 -11.17 -4.63
C LEU A 243 -0.76 -11.22 -5.91
N LYS A 244 -1.77 -10.36 -6.04
CA LYS A 244 -2.56 -10.26 -7.28
C LYS A 244 -1.67 -9.87 -8.47
N LYS A 245 -0.74 -8.93 -8.30
CA LYS A 245 0.21 -8.52 -9.35
C LYS A 245 1.16 -9.65 -9.74
N LEU A 246 1.72 -10.38 -8.77
CA LEU A 246 2.53 -11.57 -9.06
C LEU A 246 1.74 -12.66 -9.80
N ALA A 247 0.47 -12.87 -9.41
CA ALA A 247 -0.40 -13.82 -10.09
C ALA A 247 -0.73 -13.40 -11.54
N GLN A 248 -0.92 -12.10 -11.79
CA GLN A 248 -1.13 -11.56 -13.14
C GLN A 248 0.09 -11.76 -14.03
N SER A 249 1.30 -11.77 -13.46
CA SER A 249 2.54 -12.11 -14.18
C SER A 249 2.76 -13.62 -14.36
N GLY A 250 1.91 -14.47 -13.76
CA GLY A 250 1.99 -15.93 -13.87
C GLY A 250 3.00 -16.59 -12.93
N GLU A 251 3.57 -15.85 -11.98
CA GLU A 251 4.58 -16.40 -11.05
C GLU A 251 3.95 -17.24 -9.94
N ILE A 252 2.70 -16.93 -9.57
CA ILE A 252 1.97 -17.59 -8.49
C ILE A 252 0.48 -17.81 -8.87
N PRO A 253 -0.24 -18.72 -8.20
CA PRO A 253 -1.69 -18.84 -8.35
C PRO A 253 -2.42 -17.55 -7.90
N ALA A 254 -3.62 -17.32 -8.41
CA ALA A 254 -4.45 -16.21 -7.94
C ALA A 254 -4.73 -16.33 -6.42
N PRO A 255 -4.42 -15.30 -5.62
CA PRO A 255 -4.64 -15.37 -4.18
C PRO A 255 -6.14 -15.34 -3.85
N PRO A 256 -6.60 -16.04 -2.79
CA PRO A 256 -8.00 -16.07 -2.39
C PRO A 256 -8.40 -14.82 -1.59
N CYS A 257 -8.04 -13.63 -2.07
CA CYS A 257 -8.30 -12.34 -1.43
C CYS A 257 -8.74 -11.30 -2.47
N ASN A 258 -9.40 -10.24 -2.00
CA ASN A 258 -9.77 -9.10 -2.84
C ASN A 258 -9.20 -7.80 -2.25
N PRO A 259 -8.25 -7.13 -2.93
CA PRO A 259 -7.62 -5.92 -2.40
C PRO A 259 -8.53 -4.70 -2.48
N ALA A 260 -9.60 -4.74 -3.29
CA ALA A 260 -10.59 -3.68 -3.41
C ALA A 260 -11.79 -3.84 -2.45
N THR A 261 -11.72 -4.80 -1.53
CA THR A 261 -12.73 -4.95 -0.46
C THR A 261 -12.86 -3.63 0.31
N PRO A 262 -14.07 -3.19 0.69
CA PRO A 262 -14.24 -2.01 1.52
C PRO A 262 -13.43 -2.13 2.81
N ARG A 263 -12.71 -1.05 3.14
CA ARG A 263 -11.95 -0.92 4.38
C ARG A 263 -12.84 -1.08 5.61
N VAL A 264 -12.26 -1.50 6.72
CA VAL A 264 -12.97 -1.58 8.00
C VAL A 264 -13.44 -0.18 8.46
N GLU A 265 -14.70 -0.06 8.85
CA GLU A 265 -15.27 1.17 9.42
C GLU A 265 -15.33 1.05 10.94
N ARG A 266 -14.52 1.82 11.67
CA ARG A 266 -14.64 2.01 13.12
C ARG A 266 -14.23 3.40 13.58
#